data_AF-A0A962EJM2-F1
#
_entry.id   AF-A0A962EJM2-F1
#
_cell.length_a   1.000
_cell.length_b   1.000
_cell.length_c   1.000
_cell.angle_alpha   90.00
_cell.angle_beta   90.00
_cell.angle_gamma   90.00
#
_symmetry.space_group_name_H-M   'P 1'
#
loop_
_entity.id
_entity.type
_entity.pdbx_description
1 polymer ?
#
loop_
_entity_poly.entity_id
_entity_poly.type
_entity_poly.pdbx_seq_one_letter_code
_entity_poly.pdbx_strand_id
1 'polypeptide(L)'
;MSYNIPQGEFLGHPKGLFLLFGTEMWERFSYYGMRALLVLSLVALVESDNPGFGWTQAEALRLYGLFTGFVYFTPLIGGWLADNYLGQRKSIIIGGILMAAGQFLLASSIPGNLTLFYVGLILLVLGNGFFKPNISTMVAELYPDGDARRDGAFTIFYMG
;
A
#
# COMPACT_ATOMS: atom_id res chain seq x y z
N MET A 1 -11.46 8.15 -26.23
CA MET A 1 -11.69 9.13 -25.16
C MET A 1 -10.34 9.78 -24.89
N SER A 2 -10.08 10.97 -25.43
CA SER A 2 -8.79 11.65 -25.32
C SER A 2 -8.58 12.13 -23.89
N TYR A 3 -7.70 11.47 -23.14
CA TYR A 3 -7.30 11.93 -21.82
C TYR A 3 -6.46 13.20 -21.96
N ASN A 4 -6.94 14.27 -21.33
CA ASN A 4 -6.28 15.55 -21.27
C ASN A 4 -5.01 15.39 -20.42
N ILE A 5 -3.85 15.22 -21.07
CA ILE A 5 -2.55 15.09 -20.38
C ILE A 5 -2.33 16.36 -19.54
N PRO A 6 -1.95 16.25 -18.25
CA PRO A 6 -1.82 17.42 -17.38
C PRO A 6 -0.88 18.47 -17.98
N GLN A 7 -1.35 19.72 -18.05
CA GLN A 7 -0.58 20.87 -18.53
C GLN A 7 0.61 21.15 -17.59
N GLY A 8 1.76 20.55 -17.91
CA GLY A 8 3.06 20.91 -17.33
C GLY A 8 3.96 19.71 -17.09
N GLU A 9 5.21 19.86 -17.51
CA GLU A 9 6.30 18.94 -17.18
C GLU A 9 7.07 19.45 -15.96
N PHE A 10 7.72 18.52 -15.26
CA PHE A 10 8.71 18.79 -14.23
C PHE A 10 9.86 17.79 -14.44
N LEU A 11 11.10 18.28 -14.50
CA LEU A 11 12.29 17.46 -14.80
C LEU A 11 12.11 16.55 -16.04
N GLY A 12 11.41 17.01 -17.09
CA GLY A 12 11.21 16.27 -18.34
C GLY A 12 10.10 15.21 -18.32
N HIS A 13 9.38 15.07 -17.20
CA HIS A 13 8.25 14.13 -17.05
C HIS A 13 6.94 14.87 -16.71
N PRO A 14 5.76 14.31 -17.04
CA PRO A 14 4.48 14.85 -16.61
C PRO A 14 4.44 15.05 -15.09
N LYS A 15 3.97 16.21 -14.61
CA LYS A 15 3.87 16.51 -13.17
C LYS A 15 3.14 15.44 -12.36
N GLY A 16 2.21 14.73 -12.99
CA GLY A 16 1.53 13.58 -12.39
C GLY A 16 2.49 12.52 -11.86
N LEU A 17 3.63 12.28 -12.53
CA LEU A 17 4.62 11.30 -12.09
C LEU A 17 5.12 11.60 -10.67
N PHE A 18 5.38 12.85 -10.34
CA PHE A 18 5.93 13.23 -9.02
C PHE A 18 4.90 13.10 -7.90
N LEU A 19 3.62 13.30 -8.23
CA LEU A 19 2.54 12.99 -7.30
C LEU A 19 2.46 11.48 -7.04
N LEU A 20 2.55 10.65 -8.08
CA LEU A 20 2.51 9.19 -7.94
C LEU A 20 3.75 8.64 -7.25
N PHE A 21 4.92 9.18 -7.56
CA PHE A 21 6.16 8.91 -6.83
C PHE A 21 5.99 9.20 -5.34
N GLY A 22 5.53 10.41 -4.97
CA GLY A 22 5.35 10.76 -3.56
C GLY A 22 4.32 9.87 -2.87
N THR A 23 3.24 9.50 -3.57
CA THR A 23 2.20 8.62 -3.04
C THR A 23 2.73 7.21 -2.81
N GLU A 24 3.46 6.64 -3.77
CA GLU A 24 4.10 5.32 -3.65
C GLU A 24 5.16 5.31 -2.55
N MET A 25 5.97 6.37 -2.44
CA MET A 25 7.02 6.49 -1.42
C MET A 25 6.45 6.50 0.00
N TRP A 26 5.38 7.27 0.24
CA TRP A 26 4.71 7.27 1.54
C TRP A 26 4.02 5.95 1.86
N GLU A 27 3.43 5.31 0.86
CA GLU A 27 2.84 3.97 1.02
C GLU A 27 3.92 2.96 1.43
N ARG A 28 5.07 2.94 0.73
CA ARG A 28 6.18 2.04 1.02
C ARG A 28 6.78 2.28 2.39
N PHE A 29 7.00 3.54 2.74
CA PHE A 29 7.47 3.93 4.06
C PHE A 29 6.54 3.37 5.16
N SER A 30 5.23 3.57 4.99
CA SER A 30 4.22 3.09 5.92
C SER A 30 4.18 1.55 6.00
N TYR A 31 4.20 0.88 4.85
CA TYR A 31 4.14 -0.58 4.76
C TYR A 31 5.38 -1.25 5.36
N TYR A 32 6.58 -0.83 4.97
CA TYR A 32 7.82 -1.41 5.50
C TYR A 32 8.05 -1.05 6.96
N GLY A 33 7.67 0.15 7.39
CA GLY A 33 7.70 0.55 8.80
C GLY A 33 6.81 -0.34 9.66
N MET A 34 5.55 -0.52 9.27
CA MET A 34 4.62 -1.43 9.94
C MET A 34 5.17 -2.87 9.93
N ARG A 35 5.66 -3.35 8.78
CA ARG A 35 6.17 -4.72 8.62
C ARG A 35 7.38 -5.01 9.51
N ALA A 36 8.26 -4.02 9.73
CA ALA A 36 9.40 -4.13 10.62
C ALA A 36 8.98 -4.27 12.10
N LEU A 37 7.92 -3.57 12.49
CA LEU A 37 7.43 -3.57 13.87
C LEU A 37 6.44 -4.70 14.16
N LEU A 38 5.76 -5.26 13.15
CA LEU A 38 4.65 -6.19 13.31
C LEU A 38 5.00 -7.43 14.15
N VAL A 39 6.09 -8.12 13.82
CA VAL A 39 6.50 -9.33 14.58
C VAL A 39 7.07 -8.95 15.94
N LEU A 40 7.78 -7.80 16.02
CA LEU A 40 8.34 -7.31 17.27
C LEU A 40 7.23 -6.97 18.28
N SER A 41 6.17 -6.30 17.86
CA SER A 41 5.04 -5.96 18.73
C SER A 41 4.24 -7.19 19.15
N LEU A 42 4.12 -8.20 18.29
CA LEU A 42 3.42 -9.44 18.61
C LEU A 42 4.16 -10.26 19.68
N VAL A 43 5.48 -10.39 19.57
CA VAL A 43 6.28 -11.25 20.45
C VAL A 43 6.70 -10.54 21.75
N ALA A 44 6.76 -9.20 21.76
CA ALA A 44 7.08 -8.45 22.98
C ALA A 44 6.13 -8.82 24.13
N LEU A 45 6.69 -8.97 25.34
CA LEU A 45 5.96 -9.39 26.53
C LEU A 45 4.90 -8.36 26.91
N VAL A 46 3.82 -8.82 27.55
CA VAL A 46 2.71 -7.95 27.99
C VAL A 46 3.10 -7.06 29.17
N GLU A 47 3.99 -7.54 30.05
CA GLU A 47 4.39 -6.86 31.29
C GLU A 47 5.77 -6.15 31.19
N SER A 48 6.23 -5.80 29.99
CA SER A 48 7.51 -5.09 29.79
C SER A 48 7.37 -3.57 29.78
N ASP A 49 8.50 -2.85 29.85
CA ASP A 49 8.55 -1.38 29.69
C ASP A 49 8.02 -0.90 28.32
N ASN A 50 7.98 -1.79 27.31
CA ASN A 50 7.37 -1.58 26.00
C ASN A 50 6.44 -2.75 25.67
N PRO A 51 5.19 -2.72 26.17
CA PRO A 51 4.32 -3.88 26.17
C PRO A 51 3.87 -4.29 24.77
N GLY A 52 3.91 -5.59 24.50
CA GLY A 52 3.42 -6.22 23.27
C GLY A 52 2.27 -7.19 23.52
N PHE A 53 2.01 -8.07 22.54
CA PHE A 53 0.92 -9.06 22.63
C PHE A 53 1.30 -10.38 23.30
N GLY A 54 2.58 -10.61 23.60
CA GLY A 54 3.07 -11.80 24.29
C GLY A 54 2.92 -13.12 23.52
N TRP A 55 2.87 -13.06 22.18
CA TRP A 55 2.74 -14.25 21.34
C TRP A 55 4.05 -15.03 21.24
N THR A 56 3.94 -16.31 20.92
CA THR A 56 5.11 -17.08 20.50
C THR A 56 5.61 -16.59 19.15
N GLN A 57 6.92 -16.72 18.90
CA GLN A 57 7.51 -16.38 17.60
C GLN A 57 6.86 -17.18 16.45
N ALA A 58 6.48 -18.43 16.70
CA ALA A 58 5.81 -19.27 15.70
C ALA A 58 4.43 -18.72 15.30
N GLU A 59 3.63 -18.26 16.26
CA GLU A 59 2.32 -17.65 15.99
C GLU A 59 2.46 -16.33 15.21
N ALA A 60 3.38 -15.47 15.64
CA ALA A 60 3.64 -14.20 14.97
C ALA A 60 4.08 -14.40 13.51
N LEU A 61 4.97 -15.37 13.24
CA LEU A 61 5.43 -15.69 11.89
C LEU A 61 4.33 -16.32 11.02
N ARG A 62 3.44 -17.14 11.60
CA ARG A 62 2.27 -17.67 10.87
C ARG A 62 1.35 -16.54 10.42
N LEU A 63 1.02 -15.61 11.30
CA LEU A 63 0.18 -14.47 10.96
C LEU A 63 0.86 -13.59 9.90
N TYR A 64 2.14 -13.28 10.09
CA TYR A 64 2.93 -12.52 9.13
C TYR A 64 2.94 -13.17 7.74
N GLY A 65 3.10 -14.50 7.68
CA GLY A 65 3.04 -15.26 6.44
C GLY A 65 1.68 -15.15 5.75
N LEU A 66 0.59 -15.31 6.51
CA LEU A 66 -0.77 -15.14 5.99
C LEU A 66 -1.02 -13.72 5.49
N PHE A 67 -0.68 -12.72 6.30
CA PHE A 67 -0.79 -11.31 5.93
C PHE A 67 -0.05 -11.02 4.62
N THR A 68 1.21 -11.46 4.52
CA THR A 68 2.03 -11.26 3.32
C THR A 68 1.40 -11.99 2.13
N GLY A 69 0.95 -13.23 2.29
CA GLY A 69 0.27 -13.97 1.23
C GLY A 69 -0.95 -13.23 0.69
N PHE A 70 -1.78 -12.67 1.56
CA PHE A 70 -2.93 -11.88 1.14
C PHE A 70 -2.55 -10.56 0.48
N VAL A 71 -1.49 -9.87 0.93
CA VAL A 71 -0.96 -8.66 0.29
C VAL A 71 -0.56 -8.92 -1.17
N TYR A 72 -0.08 -10.11 -1.51
CA TYR A 72 0.21 -10.48 -2.91
C TYR A 72 -1.02 -11.01 -3.67
N PHE A 73 -2.02 -11.54 -2.98
CA PHE A 73 -3.22 -12.09 -3.59
C PHE A 73 -4.28 -11.04 -3.94
N THR A 74 -4.60 -10.13 -3.01
CA THR A 74 -5.67 -9.14 -3.21
C THR A 74 -5.45 -8.15 -4.37
N PRO A 75 -4.22 -7.82 -4.81
CA PRO A 75 -4.01 -7.04 -6.03
C PRO A 75 -4.68 -7.63 -7.28
N LEU A 76 -4.78 -8.95 -7.40
CA LEU A 76 -5.45 -9.59 -8.55
C LEU A 76 -6.93 -9.17 -8.60
N ILE A 77 -7.58 -9.12 -7.44
CA ILE A 77 -8.98 -8.73 -7.30
C ILE A 77 -9.13 -7.22 -7.49
N GLY A 78 -8.26 -6.43 -6.85
CA GLY A 78 -8.34 -4.97 -6.91
C GLY A 78 -8.04 -4.38 -8.29
N GLY A 79 -7.12 -5.00 -9.05
CA GLY A 79 -6.86 -4.65 -10.45
C GLY A 79 -8.07 -4.98 -11.33
N TRP A 80 -8.61 -6.20 -11.22
CA TRP A 80 -9.81 -6.58 -11.96
C TRP A 80 -11.00 -5.65 -11.68
N LEU A 81 -11.22 -5.25 -10.42
CA LEU A 81 -12.27 -4.29 -10.06
C LEU A 81 -12.03 -2.90 -10.65
N ALA A 82 -10.77 -2.44 -10.70
CA ALA A 82 -10.42 -1.17 -11.31
C ALA A 82 -10.69 -1.17 -12.82
N ASP A 83 -10.30 -2.24 -13.51
CA ASP A 83 -10.43 -2.36 -14.96
C ASP A 83 -11.89 -2.43 -15.42
N ASN A 84 -12.77 -3.07 -14.62
CA ASN A 84 -14.14 -3.34 -15.04
C ASN A 84 -15.19 -2.38 -14.47
N TYR A 85 -14.95 -1.77 -13.29
CA TYR A 85 -16.00 -1.04 -12.57
C TYR A 85 -15.60 0.33 -12.02
N LEU A 86 -14.40 0.45 -11.43
CA LEU A 86 -14.05 1.63 -10.63
C LEU A 86 -13.18 2.65 -11.37
N GLY A 87 -12.31 2.19 -12.26
CA GLY A 87 -11.19 2.95 -12.80
C GLY A 87 -10.01 3.08 -11.83
N GLN A 88 -8.83 3.36 -12.39
CA GLN A 88 -7.56 3.37 -11.65
C GLN A 88 -7.53 4.41 -10.54
N ARG A 89 -7.89 5.67 -10.85
CA ARG A 89 -7.85 6.79 -9.91
C ARG A 89 -8.71 6.56 -8.66
N LYS A 90 -9.95 6.04 -8.82
CA LYS A 90 -10.84 5.78 -7.68
C LYS A 90 -10.31 4.64 -6.81
N SER A 91 -9.81 3.59 -7.44
CA SER A 91 -9.25 2.43 -6.75
C SER A 91 -8.05 2.83 -5.88
N ILE A 92 -7.17 3.68 -6.38
CA ILE A 92 -6.02 4.20 -5.61
C ILE A 92 -6.47 5.01 -4.40
N ILE A 93 -7.49 5.88 -4.56
CA ILE A 93 -8.02 6.68 -3.44
C ILE A 93 -8.66 5.77 -2.37
N ILE A 94 -9.47 4.80 -2.79
CA ILE A 94 -10.06 3.81 -1.88
C ILE A 94 -8.94 3.04 -1.16
N GLY A 95 -7.94 2.57 -1.91
CA GLY A 95 -6.79 1.86 -1.37
C GLY A 95 -6.03 2.67 -0.32
N GLY A 96 -5.72 3.94 -0.62
CA GLY A 96 -5.05 4.84 0.30
C GLY A 96 -5.85 5.11 1.58
N ILE A 97 -7.17 5.31 1.47
CA ILE A 97 -8.04 5.51 2.64
C ILE A 97 -8.08 4.25 3.52
N LEU A 98 -8.24 3.07 2.92
CA LEU A 98 -8.24 1.79 3.65
C LEU A 98 -6.90 1.57 4.35
N MET A 99 -5.78 1.83 3.68
CA MET A 99 -4.46 1.68 4.28
C MET A 99 -4.24 2.65 5.44
N ALA A 100 -4.61 3.93 5.27
CA ALA A 100 -4.51 4.92 6.33
C ALA A 100 -5.35 4.51 7.56
N ALA A 101 -6.60 4.10 7.34
CA ALA A 101 -7.47 3.60 8.41
C ALA A 101 -6.86 2.35 9.09
N GLY A 102 -6.30 1.42 8.30
CA GLY A 102 -5.61 0.24 8.82
C GLY A 102 -4.46 0.60 9.74
N GLN A 103 -3.61 1.55 9.36
CA GLN A 103 -2.51 2.04 10.20
C GLN A 103 -3.01 2.69 11.49
N PHE A 104 -4.07 3.50 11.44
CA PHE A 104 -4.65 4.10 12.64
C PHE A 104 -5.21 3.04 13.60
N LEU A 105 -5.85 1.99 13.08
CA LEU A 105 -6.36 0.90 13.90
C LEU A 105 -5.23 0.07 14.54
N LEU A 106 -4.14 -0.17 13.81
CA LEU A 106 -2.95 -0.81 14.38
C LEU A 106 -2.31 0.05 15.47
N ALA A 107 -2.15 1.36 15.22
CA ALA A 107 -1.60 2.29 16.21
C ALA A 107 -2.46 2.43 17.46
N SER A 108 -3.79 2.27 17.32
CA SER A 108 -4.76 2.33 18.42
C SER A 108 -5.01 0.97 19.08
N SER A 109 -4.34 -0.10 18.62
CA SER A 109 -4.54 -1.43 19.17
C SER A 109 -3.92 -1.54 20.57
N ILE A 110 -4.62 -2.26 21.45
CA ILE A 110 -4.23 -2.41 22.86
C ILE A 110 -3.86 -3.87 23.09
N PRO A 111 -2.74 -4.16 23.80
CA PRO A 111 -2.43 -5.51 24.26
C PRO A 111 -3.64 -6.15 24.96
N GLY A 112 -4.07 -7.32 24.48
CA GLY A 112 -5.24 -8.05 25.00
C GLY A 112 -6.55 -7.88 24.24
N ASN A 113 -6.70 -6.87 23.35
CA ASN A 113 -7.83 -6.79 22.42
C ASN A 113 -7.35 -6.77 20.96
N LEU A 114 -7.34 -7.97 20.37
CA LEU A 114 -6.86 -8.19 19.00
C LEU A 114 -7.84 -7.73 17.91
N THR A 115 -9.05 -7.27 18.26
CA THR A 115 -10.08 -6.92 17.27
C THR A 115 -9.60 -5.80 16.36
N LEU A 116 -9.16 -4.67 16.95
CA LEU A 116 -8.65 -3.53 16.18
C LEU A 116 -7.41 -3.90 15.38
N PHE A 117 -6.56 -4.75 15.94
CA PHE A 117 -5.35 -5.23 15.29
C PHE A 117 -5.68 -6.03 14.02
N TYR A 118 -6.56 -7.03 14.10
CA TYR A 118 -6.95 -7.83 12.94
C TYR A 118 -7.74 -7.02 11.90
N VAL A 119 -8.66 -6.15 12.33
CA VAL A 119 -9.37 -5.25 11.42
C VAL A 119 -8.36 -4.34 10.71
N GLY A 120 -7.36 -3.81 11.43
CA GLY A 120 -6.27 -3.02 10.85
C GLY A 120 -5.51 -3.78 9.76
N LEU A 121 -5.08 -5.01 10.04
CA LEU A 121 -4.40 -5.85 9.05
C LEU A 121 -5.26 -6.15 7.82
N ILE A 122 -6.56 -6.42 8.00
CA ILE A 122 -7.49 -6.66 6.89
C ILE A 122 -7.63 -5.40 6.04
N LEU A 123 -7.78 -4.23 6.65
CA LEU A 123 -7.86 -2.97 5.90
C LEU A 123 -6.57 -2.69 5.12
N LEU A 124 -5.39 -2.98 5.68
CA LEU A 124 -4.12 -2.87 4.96
C LEU A 124 -4.07 -3.82 3.75
N VAL A 125 -4.49 -5.07 3.92
CA VAL A 125 -4.53 -6.08 2.84
C VAL A 125 -5.47 -5.64 1.71
N LEU A 126 -6.67 -5.18 2.03
CA LEU A 126 -7.64 -4.73 1.03
C LEU A 126 -7.18 -3.42 0.38
N GLY A 127 -6.66 -2.50 1.18
CA GLY A 127 -6.15 -1.21 0.71
C GLY A 127 -4.99 -1.38 -0.28
N ASN A 128 -4.01 -2.23 0.06
CA ASN A 128 -2.93 -2.60 -0.84
C ASN A 128 -3.45 -3.24 -2.14
N GLY A 129 -4.46 -4.10 -2.04
CA GLY A 129 -5.10 -4.74 -3.19
C GLY A 129 -5.65 -3.74 -4.21
N PHE A 130 -6.30 -2.66 -3.74
CA PHE A 130 -6.79 -1.58 -4.61
C PHE A 130 -5.72 -0.60 -5.03
N PHE A 131 -4.63 -0.46 -4.28
CA PHE A 131 -3.62 0.56 -4.54
C PHE A 131 -2.55 0.07 -5.52
N LYS A 132 -1.90 -1.05 -5.24
CA LYS A 132 -0.69 -1.51 -5.94
C LYS A 132 -0.83 -1.75 -7.44
N PRO A 133 -1.82 -2.53 -7.92
CA PRO A 133 -1.92 -2.80 -9.35
C PRO A 133 -2.29 -1.54 -10.15
N ASN A 134 -2.98 -0.60 -9.49
CA ASN A 134 -3.63 0.52 -10.15
C ASN A 134 -2.72 1.76 -10.23
N ILE A 135 -1.86 1.98 -9.23
CA ILE A 135 -0.91 3.10 -9.25
C ILE A 135 0.14 2.95 -10.36
N SER A 136 0.66 1.75 -10.60
CA SER A 136 1.60 1.49 -11.70
C SER A 136 0.94 1.64 -13.07
N THR A 137 -0.32 1.24 -13.20
CA THR A 137 -1.09 1.43 -14.43
C THR A 137 -1.29 2.91 -14.73
N MET A 138 -1.62 3.70 -13.70
CA MET A 138 -1.79 5.14 -13.86
C MET A 138 -0.47 5.86 -14.20
N VAL A 139 0.70 5.36 -13.77
CA VAL A 139 2.01 5.86 -14.23
C VAL A 139 2.17 5.62 -15.73
N ALA A 140 1.83 4.42 -16.23
CA ALA A 140 1.88 4.13 -17.65
C ALA A 140 0.94 5.02 -18.48
N GLU A 141 -0.28 5.28 -17.98
CA GLU A 141 -1.28 6.13 -18.65
C GLU A 141 -0.89 7.61 -18.76
N LEU A 142 0.14 8.08 -18.03
CA LEU A 142 0.67 9.43 -18.18
C LEU A 142 1.39 9.65 -19.53
N TYR A 143 1.76 8.57 -20.22
CA TYR A 143 2.57 8.61 -21.43
C TYR A 143 1.78 8.01 -22.61
N PRO A 144 1.75 8.69 -23.77
CA PRO A 144 1.23 8.10 -25.00
C PRO A 144 1.99 6.83 -25.40
N ASP A 145 1.34 5.98 -26.20
CA ASP A 145 1.98 4.80 -26.76
C ASP A 145 3.22 5.18 -27.59
N GLY A 146 4.34 4.52 -27.32
CA GLY A 146 5.62 4.77 -27.99
C GLY A 146 6.48 5.89 -27.39
N ASP A 147 6.06 6.55 -26.30
CA ASP A 147 6.89 7.55 -25.63
C ASP A 147 8.10 6.89 -24.92
N ALA A 148 9.30 7.23 -25.38
CA ALA A 148 10.57 6.70 -24.86
C ALA A 148 10.83 7.06 -23.38
N ARG A 149 10.12 8.05 -22.82
CA ARG A 149 10.26 8.47 -21.42
C ARG A 149 9.57 7.51 -20.44
N ARG A 150 8.71 6.62 -20.93
CA ARG A 150 7.92 5.70 -20.09
C ARG A 150 8.81 4.80 -19.23
N ASP A 151 9.89 4.26 -19.78
CA ASP A 151 10.81 3.39 -19.03
C ASP A 151 11.56 4.16 -17.93
N GLY A 152 12.00 5.38 -18.25
CA GLY A 152 12.60 6.31 -17.28
C GLY A 152 11.62 6.69 -16.17
N ALA A 153 10.34 6.84 -16.50
CA ALA A 153 9.29 7.13 -15.53
C ALA A 153 9.10 6.00 -14.51
N PHE A 154 9.13 4.74 -14.96
CA PHE A 154 9.09 3.59 -14.06
C PHE A 154 10.33 3.52 -13.17
N THR A 155 11.50 3.89 -13.68
CA THR A 155 12.72 4.00 -12.86
C THR A 155 12.54 5.03 -11.75
N ILE A 156 12.10 6.25 -12.08
CA ILE A 156 11.81 7.29 -11.09
C ILE A 156 10.77 6.82 -10.08
N PHE A 157 9.67 6.24 -10.56
CA PHE A 157 8.58 5.75 -9.72
C PHE A 157 9.05 4.70 -8.70
N TYR A 158 9.88 3.73 -9.11
CA TYR A 158 10.35 2.66 -8.23
C TYR A 158 11.50 3.03 -7.30
N MET A 159 12.16 4.17 -7.53
CA MET A 159 13.11 4.75 -6.57
C MET A 159 12.41 5.29 -5.31
N GLY A 160 11.09 5.49 -5.38
CA GLY A 160 10.24 5.87 -4.25
C GLY A 160 10.02 4.72 -3.28
#